data_AF-A0A9C9GYP0-F1
#
_entry.id   AF-A0A9C9GYP0-F1
#
_cell.length_a   1.000
_cell.length_b   1.000
_cell.length_c   1.000
_cell.angle_alpha   90.00
_cell.angle_beta   90.00
_cell.angle_gamma   90.00
#
_symmetry.space_group_name_H-M   'P 1'
#
loop_
_entity.id
_entity.type
_entity.pdbx_description
1 polymer ?
#
loop_
_entity_poly.entity_id
_entity_poly.type
_entity_poly.pdbx_seq_one_letter_code
_entity_poly.pdbx_strand_id
1 'polypeptide(L)'
;MTHSYRTFFPVCCLLASLSVSFSASASLQQFQSSWEASEWVVDTAPKHCSLTQAIPRFGRARFEQYSGQRLTFSLLVDQPPVRRQQVHIRSEAPPWQPEGMERDLGNFSLQQGKTPLTIPREQALRLYYELEQGMQPVIEFNDWGDGKDRVAVTLV
;
A
#
# COMPACT_ATOMS: atom_id res chain seq x y z
N MET A 1 -40.85 51.70 -32.37
CA MET A 1 -40.63 50.80 -31.21
C MET A 1 -40.45 49.38 -31.72
N THR A 2 -39.22 48.96 -32.04
CA THR A 2 -38.92 47.58 -32.45
C THR A 2 -37.54 47.22 -31.91
N HIS A 3 -37.54 46.68 -30.69
CA HIS A 3 -36.34 46.35 -29.95
C HIS A 3 -35.64 45.12 -30.54
N SER A 4 -34.32 45.23 -30.58
CA SER A 4 -33.33 44.23 -30.91
C SER A 4 -33.52 42.92 -30.12
N TYR A 5 -33.91 41.83 -30.81
CA TYR A 5 -33.99 40.46 -30.24
C TYR A 5 -32.94 39.49 -30.84
N ARG A 6 -32.04 39.97 -31.71
CA ARG A 6 -31.09 39.10 -32.45
C ARG A 6 -29.79 38.76 -31.71
N THR A 7 -29.57 39.29 -30.50
CA THR A 7 -28.34 39.09 -29.73
C THR A 7 -28.48 38.16 -28.52
N PHE A 8 -29.69 37.69 -28.20
CA PHE A 8 -29.93 36.82 -27.03
C PHE A 8 -29.74 35.32 -27.30
N PHE A 9 -29.72 34.89 -28.56
CA PHE A 9 -29.63 33.47 -28.93
C PHE A 9 -28.23 32.83 -28.80
N PRO A 10 -27.08 33.51 -29.02
CA PRO A 10 -25.78 32.85 -28.97
C PRO A 10 -25.19 32.76 -27.56
N VAL A 11 -25.73 33.51 -26.59
CA VAL A 11 -25.24 33.57 -25.21
C VAL A 11 -25.64 32.32 -24.42
N CYS A 12 -26.79 31.72 -24.73
CA CYS A 12 -27.29 30.54 -24.03
C CYS A 12 -26.47 29.27 -24.32
N CYS A 13 -25.91 29.13 -25.54
CA CYS A 13 -25.06 27.99 -25.90
C CYS A 13 -23.64 28.06 -25.32
N LEU A 14 -23.15 29.25 -24.97
CA LEU A 14 -21.82 29.44 -24.35
C LEU A 14 -21.81 29.17 -22.84
N LEU A 15 -22.99 29.13 -22.19
CA LEU A 15 -23.14 28.81 -20.77
C LEU A 15 -23.33 27.30 -20.51
N ALA A 16 -23.65 26.51 -21.53
CA ALA A 16 -23.83 25.05 -21.42
C ALA A 16 -22.50 24.26 -21.49
N SER A 17 -21.37 24.91 -21.78
CA SER A 17 -20.04 24.29 -21.86
C SER A 17 -19.26 24.34 -20.53
N LEU A 18 -19.83 24.87 -19.45
CA LEU A 18 -19.31 24.68 -18.09
C LEU A 18 -19.74 23.29 -17.56
N SER A 19 -19.28 22.24 -18.23
CA SER A 19 -19.34 20.88 -17.69
C SER A 19 -18.46 20.84 -16.44
N VAL A 20 -19.11 20.90 -15.27
CA VAL A 20 -18.52 20.70 -13.95
C VAL A 20 -17.94 19.29 -13.93
N SER A 21 -16.62 19.18 -14.11
CA SER A 21 -15.88 17.93 -13.90
C SER A 21 -16.04 17.54 -12.43
N PHE A 22 -16.90 16.57 -12.16
CA PHE A 22 -17.02 15.98 -10.83
C PHE A 22 -15.76 15.14 -10.59
N SER A 23 -14.79 15.69 -9.87
CA SER A 23 -13.60 14.94 -9.47
C SER A 23 -14.05 13.84 -8.51
N ALA A 24 -14.07 12.59 -8.97
CA ALA A 24 -14.21 11.44 -8.09
C ALA A 24 -12.96 11.37 -7.21
N SER A 25 -13.10 11.69 -5.93
CA SER A 25 -12.02 11.56 -4.94
C SER A 25 -11.88 10.09 -4.57
N ALA A 26 -10.87 9.40 -5.10
CA ALA A 26 -10.45 8.12 -4.56
C ALA A 26 -9.72 8.39 -3.23
N SER A 27 -10.19 7.81 -2.13
CA SER A 27 -9.51 7.98 -0.84
C SER A 27 -8.34 7.00 -0.74
N LEU A 28 -7.24 7.43 -0.10
CA LEU A 28 -6.05 6.63 0.15
C LEU A 28 -5.91 6.42 1.65
N GLN A 29 -5.99 5.16 2.08
CA GLN A 29 -5.78 4.75 3.46
C GLN A 29 -4.31 4.34 3.63
N GLN A 30 -3.59 5.05 4.49
CA GLN A 30 -2.18 4.79 4.77
C GLN A 30 -1.98 4.19 6.17
N PHE A 31 -1.19 3.13 6.23
CA PHE A 31 -0.80 2.47 7.47
C PHE A 31 0.72 2.35 7.54
N GLN A 32 1.30 2.96 8.57
CA GLN A 32 2.72 2.89 8.88
C GLN A 32 2.91 3.14 10.38
N SER A 33 4.01 2.65 10.96
CA SER A 33 4.44 3.10 12.29
C SER A 33 4.93 4.54 12.23
N SER A 34 4.83 5.27 13.35
CA SER A 34 5.56 6.54 13.47
C SER A 34 7.06 6.24 13.57
N TRP A 35 7.90 7.24 13.33
CA TRP A 35 9.35 7.07 13.41
C TRP A 35 9.80 6.61 14.80
N GLU A 36 9.17 7.12 15.86
CA GLU A 36 9.48 6.79 17.25
C GLU A 36 8.98 5.41 17.68
N ALA A 37 7.95 4.89 17.00
CA ALA A 37 7.33 3.61 17.29
C ALA A 37 7.71 2.52 16.28
N SER A 38 8.56 2.84 15.29
CA SER A 38 9.07 1.87 14.33
C SER A 38 10.13 1.02 14.99
N GLU A 39 9.77 -0.22 15.32
CA GLU A 39 10.71 -1.20 15.83
C GLU A 39 10.52 -2.56 15.15
N TRP A 40 11.65 -3.17 14.79
CA TRP A 40 11.72 -4.56 14.37
C TRP A 40 12.19 -5.42 15.52
N VAL A 41 11.29 -6.23 16.05
CA VAL A 41 11.56 -7.11 17.20
C VAL A 41 12.07 -8.46 16.71
N VAL A 42 13.23 -8.87 17.21
CA VAL A 42 13.83 -10.18 16.97
C VAL A 42 13.33 -11.17 18.02
N ASP A 43 12.82 -12.32 17.57
CA ASP A 43 12.52 -13.46 18.42
C ASP A 43 13.29 -14.69 17.91
N THR A 44 13.97 -15.39 18.83
CA THR A 44 14.82 -16.54 18.52
C THR A 44 14.51 -17.73 19.41
N ALA A 45 14.34 -18.88 18.78
CA ALA A 45 14.17 -20.18 19.41
C ALA A 45 15.05 -21.22 18.68
N PRO A 46 15.33 -22.41 19.27
CA PRO A 46 16.31 -23.36 18.73
C PRO A 46 16.12 -23.81 17.27
N LYS A 47 14.93 -23.61 16.69
CA LYS A 47 14.61 -23.93 15.29
C LYS A 47 13.81 -22.85 14.57
N HIS A 48 13.75 -21.63 15.12
CA HIS A 48 12.92 -20.55 14.59
C HIS A 48 13.59 -19.20 14.88
N CYS A 49 13.67 -18.35 13.85
CA CYS A 49 14.02 -16.96 14.00
C CYS A 49 12.96 -16.12 13.30
N SER A 50 12.54 -15.03 13.94
CA SER A 50 11.65 -14.07 13.31
C SER A 50 12.08 -12.64 13.60
N LEU A 51 11.80 -11.77 12.64
CA LEU A 51 11.93 -10.32 12.72
C LEU A 51 10.55 -9.75 12.44
N THR A 52 9.93 -9.12 13.44
CA THR A 52 8.53 -8.69 13.36
C THR A 52 8.39 -7.20 13.64
N GLN A 53 7.66 -6.49 12.80
CA GLN A 53 7.27 -5.09 13.00
C GLN A 53 5.75 -5.02 13.17
N ALA A 54 5.29 -4.29 14.19
CA ALA A 54 3.89 -3.94 14.34
C ALA A 54 3.52 -2.78 13.42
N ILE A 55 2.37 -2.89 12.76
CA ILE A 55 1.81 -1.88 11.87
C ILE A 55 0.51 -1.38 12.52
N PRO A 56 0.53 -0.21 13.19
CA PRO A 56 -0.60 0.27 13.97
C PRO A 56 -1.91 0.30 13.17
N ARG A 57 -2.97 -0.25 13.77
CA ARG A 57 -4.33 -0.36 13.19
C ARG A 57 -4.46 -1.29 11.98
N PHE A 58 -3.41 -2.02 11.61
CA PHE A 58 -3.44 -2.91 10.44
C PHE A 58 -3.06 -4.36 10.80
N GLY A 59 -1.94 -4.54 11.48
CA GLY A 59 -1.45 -5.87 11.86
C GLY A 59 0.07 -5.88 12.07
N ARG A 60 0.77 -6.86 11.48
CA ARG A 60 2.22 -7.07 11.64
C ARG A 60 2.86 -7.55 10.34
N ALA A 61 4.04 -7.03 10.03
CA ALA A 61 4.95 -7.60 9.03
C ALA A 61 5.95 -8.53 9.73
N ARG A 62 6.19 -9.71 9.16
CA ARG A 62 7.11 -10.68 9.75
C ARG A 62 7.98 -11.34 8.70
N PHE A 63 9.29 -11.25 8.89
CA PHE A 63 10.24 -12.19 8.29
C PHE A 63 10.40 -13.37 9.24
N GLU A 64 10.24 -14.60 8.75
CA GLU A 64 10.39 -15.80 9.56
C GLU A 64 11.16 -16.89 8.83
N GLN A 65 11.98 -17.62 9.57
CA GLN A 65 12.72 -18.77 9.07
C GLN A 65 12.77 -19.86 10.14
N TYR A 66 12.33 -21.06 9.76
CA TYR A 66 12.54 -22.26 10.57
C TYR A 66 13.79 -23.00 10.11
N SER A 67 14.39 -23.80 11.01
CA SER A 67 15.53 -24.65 10.66
C SER A 67 15.17 -25.60 9.52
N GLY A 68 15.97 -25.61 8.46
CA GLY A 68 15.73 -26.38 7.23
C GLY A 68 14.67 -25.79 6.30
N GLN A 69 14.05 -24.66 6.65
CA GLN A 69 13.13 -23.92 5.79
C GLN A 69 13.76 -22.64 5.26
N ARG A 70 13.14 -22.11 4.21
CA ARG A 70 13.55 -20.87 3.56
C ARG A 70 12.92 -19.68 4.28
N LEU A 71 13.65 -18.56 4.38
CA LEU A 71 13.09 -17.27 4.79
C LEU A 71 11.81 -16.97 4.00
N THR A 72 10.79 -16.53 4.72
CA THR A 72 9.55 -16.02 4.13
C THR A 72 9.22 -14.68 4.75
N PHE A 73 8.51 -13.86 3.99
CA PHE A 73 7.84 -12.68 4.52
C PHE A 73 6.35 -12.95 4.59
N SER A 74 5.72 -12.55 5.68
CA SER A 74 4.28 -12.70 5.91
C SER A 74 3.69 -11.38 6.40
N LEU A 75 2.55 -10.98 5.84
CA LEU A 75 1.71 -9.92 6.40
C LEU A 75 0.61 -10.57 7.21
N LEU A 76 0.62 -10.36 8.52
CA LEU A 76 -0.44 -10.78 9.42
C LEU A 76 -1.37 -9.59 9.66
N VAL A 77 -2.68 -9.77 9.55
CA VAL A 77 -3.65 -8.68 9.65
C VAL A 77 -4.63 -8.88 10.79
N ASP A 78 -5.02 -7.78 11.42
CA ASP A 78 -6.01 -7.81 12.50
C ASP A 78 -7.42 -8.02 11.95
N GLN A 79 -7.71 -7.47 10.77
CA GLN A 79 -8.98 -7.65 10.05
C GLN A 79 -8.73 -8.44 8.76
N PRO A 80 -9.12 -9.73 8.68
CA PRO A 80 -8.91 -10.55 7.49
C PRO A 80 -9.64 -10.00 6.24
N PRO A 81 -9.05 -10.14 5.04
CA PRO A 81 -9.75 -9.82 3.80
C PRO A 81 -10.95 -10.75 3.59
N VAL A 82 -12.06 -10.21 3.08
CA VAL A 82 -13.25 -11.01 2.73
C VAL A 82 -13.14 -11.64 1.33
N ARG A 83 -12.22 -11.16 0.49
CA ARG A 83 -12.00 -11.64 -0.89
C ARG A 83 -10.52 -11.67 -1.22
N ARG A 84 -10.16 -12.54 -2.17
CA ARG A 84 -8.83 -12.55 -2.78
C ARG A 84 -8.69 -11.38 -3.75
N GLN A 85 -7.51 -10.78 -3.79
CA GLN A 85 -7.18 -9.70 -4.72
C GLN A 85 -5.70 -9.64 -5.02
N GLN A 86 -5.32 -8.89 -6.05
CA GLN A 86 -3.92 -8.61 -6.34
C GLN A 86 -3.38 -7.53 -5.41
N VAL A 87 -2.08 -7.60 -5.15
CA VAL A 87 -1.33 -6.60 -4.40
C VAL A 87 -0.06 -6.30 -5.15
N HIS A 88 0.30 -5.03 -5.19
CA HIS A 88 1.55 -4.56 -5.76
C HIS A 88 2.50 -4.17 -4.63
N ILE A 89 3.79 -4.46 -4.78
CA ILE A 89 4.78 -4.07 -3.79
C ILE A 89 5.90 -3.33 -4.48
N ARG A 90 6.27 -2.17 -3.94
CA ARG A 90 7.42 -1.39 -4.38
C ARG A 90 8.25 -0.94 -3.19
N SER A 91 9.47 -0.52 -3.46
CA SER A 91 10.35 0.15 -2.52
C SER A 91 10.39 1.63 -2.84
N GLU A 92 10.13 2.48 -1.86
CA GLU A 92 10.17 3.94 -1.98
C GLU A 92 11.33 4.54 -1.19
N ALA A 93 11.83 5.67 -1.65
CA ALA A 93 12.81 6.44 -0.92
C ALA A 93 12.15 7.13 0.28
N PRO A 94 12.79 7.14 1.46
CA PRO A 94 12.20 7.80 2.61
C PRO A 94 12.22 9.32 2.44
N PRO A 95 11.33 10.08 3.12
CA PRO A 95 11.25 11.54 2.96
C PRO A 95 12.55 12.30 3.28
N TRP A 96 13.40 11.74 4.14
CA TRP A 96 14.68 12.34 4.54
C TRP A 96 15.85 12.01 3.58
N GLN A 97 15.67 11.08 2.64
CA GLN A 97 16.63 10.73 1.61
C GLN A 97 15.94 10.56 0.25
N PRO A 98 15.42 11.65 -0.35
CA PRO A 98 14.61 11.58 -1.57
C PRO A 98 15.39 11.17 -2.83
N GLU A 99 16.72 11.13 -2.76
CA GLU A 99 17.56 10.70 -3.90
C GLU A 99 17.57 9.18 -4.12
N GLY A 100 16.94 8.40 -3.22
CA GLY A 100 16.77 6.96 -3.39
C GLY A 100 15.96 6.64 -4.66
N MET A 101 16.37 5.61 -5.40
CA MET A 101 15.63 5.15 -6.57
C MET A 101 14.54 4.17 -6.15
N GLU A 102 13.29 4.49 -6.46
CA GLU A 102 12.17 3.57 -6.27
C GLU A 102 12.40 2.27 -7.06
N ARG A 103 11.92 1.16 -6.51
CA ARG A 103 12.05 -0.16 -7.16
C ARG A 103 10.76 -0.95 -7.09
N ASP A 104 10.32 -1.44 -8.25
CA ASP A 104 9.24 -2.42 -8.32
C ASP A 104 9.71 -3.78 -7.75
N LEU A 105 8.98 -4.29 -6.75
CA LEU A 105 9.24 -5.58 -6.10
C LEU A 105 8.28 -6.68 -6.55
N GLY A 106 7.31 -6.34 -7.41
CA GLY A 106 6.43 -7.26 -8.12
C GLY A 106 4.99 -7.26 -7.62
N ASN A 107 4.20 -8.12 -8.27
CA ASN A 107 2.78 -8.34 -7.96
C ASN A 107 2.58 -9.69 -7.27
N PHE A 108 1.74 -9.71 -6.24
CA PHE A 108 1.36 -10.90 -5.48
C PHE A 108 -0.16 -10.98 -5.34
N SER A 109 -0.64 -11.98 -4.62
CA SER A 109 -2.07 -12.17 -4.37
C SER A 109 -2.37 -12.28 -2.89
N LEU A 110 -3.26 -11.42 -2.41
CA LEU A 110 -3.84 -11.52 -1.08
C LEU A 110 -4.84 -12.68 -1.03
N GLN A 111 -4.65 -13.57 -0.06
CA GLN A 111 -5.55 -14.64 0.29
C GLN A 111 -6.51 -14.20 1.41
N GLN A 112 -7.54 -15.00 1.66
CA GLN A 112 -8.39 -14.81 2.85
C GLN A 112 -7.65 -15.29 4.11
N GLY A 113 -8.07 -14.79 5.27
CA GLY A 113 -7.56 -15.23 6.57
C GLY A 113 -6.61 -14.22 7.23
N LYS A 114 -6.02 -14.64 8.35
CA LYS A 114 -5.18 -13.76 9.20
C LYS A 114 -3.78 -13.50 8.65
N THR A 115 -3.32 -14.30 7.69
CA THR A 115 -2.04 -14.11 6.99
C THR A 115 -2.30 -14.04 5.49
N PRO A 116 -2.86 -12.93 4.98
CA PRO A 116 -3.29 -12.83 3.60
C PRO A 116 -2.14 -12.77 2.59
N LEU A 117 -0.95 -12.33 2.99
CA LEU A 117 0.21 -12.24 2.11
C LEU A 117 1.34 -13.10 2.66
N THR A 118 1.85 -14.00 1.82
CA THR A 118 3.09 -14.72 2.06
C THR A 118 3.96 -14.62 0.81
N ILE A 119 5.18 -14.14 0.98
CA ILE A 119 6.15 -13.90 -0.08
C ILE A 119 7.28 -14.93 0.05
N PRO A 120 7.61 -15.65 -1.04
CA PRO A 120 8.67 -16.65 -1.03
C PRO A 120 10.05 -16.00 -0.95
N ARG A 121 11.06 -16.85 -0.68
CA ARG A 121 12.40 -16.45 -0.27
C ARG A 121 13.07 -15.37 -1.11
N GLU A 122 13.05 -15.48 -2.43
CA GLU A 122 13.83 -14.56 -3.28
C GLU A 122 13.31 -13.13 -3.16
N GLN A 123 11.99 -12.96 -3.24
CA GLN A 123 11.33 -11.67 -3.10
C GLN A 123 11.33 -11.20 -1.64
N ALA A 124 11.22 -12.11 -0.67
CA ALA A 124 11.36 -11.79 0.75
C ALA A 124 12.77 -11.26 1.08
N LEU A 125 13.82 -11.86 0.52
CA LEU A 125 15.19 -11.33 0.66
C LEU A 125 15.34 -9.96 0.02
N ARG A 126 14.74 -9.74 -1.15
CA ARG A 126 14.77 -8.40 -1.78
C ARG A 126 14.12 -7.37 -0.86
N LEU A 127 12.93 -7.65 -0.35
CA LEU A 127 12.23 -6.79 0.61
C LEU A 127 13.08 -6.48 1.85
N TYR A 128 13.72 -7.49 2.41
CA TYR A 128 14.63 -7.33 3.54
C TYR A 128 15.81 -6.40 3.20
N TYR A 129 16.42 -6.55 2.02
CA TYR A 129 17.54 -5.70 1.62
C TYR A 129 17.15 -4.25 1.34
N GLU A 130 15.91 -3.97 0.93
CA GLU A 130 15.41 -2.58 0.84
C GLU A 130 15.41 -1.92 2.23
N LEU A 131 14.89 -2.62 3.23
CA LEU A 131 14.86 -2.13 4.62
C LEU A 131 16.27 -1.91 5.17
N GLU A 132 17.20 -2.85 4.95
CA GLU A 132 18.60 -2.71 5.35
C GLU A 132 19.29 -1.49 4.69
N GLN A 133 18.82 -1.07 3.51
CA GLN A 133 19.33 0.12 2.80
C GLN A 133 18.63 1.41 3.24
N GLY A 134 17.70 1.33 4.20
CA GLY A 134 16.91 2.47 4.67
C GLY A 134 15.74 2.85 3.74
N MET A 135 15.45 2.02 2.73
CA MET A 135 14.30 2.20 1.85
C MET A 135 13.03 1.67 2.50
N GLN A 136 11.87 2.12 2.00
CA GLN A 136 10.56 1.81 2.58
C GLN A 136 9.74 0.95 1.62
N PRO A 137 9.61 -0.37 1.87
CA PRO A 137 8.66 -1.18 1.14
C PRO A 137 7.21 -0.75 1.39
N VAL A 138 6.46 -0.55 0.31
CA VAL A 138 5.04 -0.19 0.31
C VAL A 138 4.24 -1.30 -0.35
N ILE A 139 3.28 -1.84 0.40
CA ILE A 139 2.33 -2.88 -0.05
C ILE A 139 1.01 -2.19 -0.40
N GLU A 140 0.62 -2.24 -1.67
CA GLU A 140 -0.55 -1.53 -2.20
C GLU A 140 -1.62 -2.44 -2.78
N PHE A 141 -2.87 -2.19 -2.40
CA PHE A 141 -4.05 -2.94 -2.86
C PHE A 141 -5.31 -2.08 -2.70
N ASN A 142 -6.46 -2.55 -3.19
CA ASN A 142 -7.74 -1.89 -2.94
C ASN A 142 -8.32 -2.38 -1.60
N ASP A 143 -9.09 -1.56 -0.90
CA ASP A 143 -9.73 -2.02 0.34
C ASP A 143 -10.55 -3.29 0.08
N TRP A 144 -10.53 -4.22 1.03
CA TRP A 144 -11.31 -5.46 0.90
C TRP A 144 -12.74 -5.32 1.42
N GLY A 145 -13.21 -4.11 1.69
CA GLY A 145 -14.60 -3.82 2.06
C GLY A 145 -15.47 -3.70 0.81
N ASP A 146 -15.49 -2.52 0.20
CA ASP A 146 -16.21 -2.25 -1.04
C ASP A 146 -15.29 -2.04 -2.26
N GLY A 147 -13.97 -1.99 -2.04
CA GLY A 147 -12.96 -1.92 -3.09
C GLY A 147 -12.84 -0.56 -3.77
N LYS A 148 -13.39 0.49 -3.17
CA LYS A 148 -13.35 1.86 -3.73
C LYS A 148 -12.14 2.65 -3.28
N ASP A 149 -11.55 2.30 -2.15
CA ASP A 149 -10.41 2.98 -1.57
C ASP A 149 -9.11 2.25 -1.90
N ARG A 150 -8.03 3.00 -2.04
CA ARG A 150 -6.69 2.42 -2.10
C ARG A 150 -6.14 2.28 -0.69
N VAL A 151 -5.42 1.20 -0.44
CA VAL A 151 -4.70 0.95 0.82
C VAL A 151 -3.22 0.86 0.51
N ALA A 152 -2.41 1.60 1.28
CA ALA A 152 -0.96 1.53 1.25
C ALA A 152 -0.45 1.19 2.67
N VAL A 153 0.31 0.12 2.77
CA VAL A 153 0.94 -0.32 4.01
C VAL A 153 2.45 -0.19 3.85
N THR A 154 3.05 0.75 4.57
CA THR A 154 4.48 1.05 4.47
C THR A 154 5.23 0.43 5.64
N LEU A 155 6.32 -0.25 5.32
CA LEU A 155 7.27 -0.81 6.28
C LEU A 155 8.43 0.18 6.45
N VAL A 156 8.72 0.54 7.70
CA VAL A 156 9.73 1.55 8.07
C VAL A 156 10.64 1.08 9.20
#